data_AF-A0A161SL50-F1
#
_entry.id   AF-A0A161SL50-F1
#
_cell.length_a   1.000
_cell.length_b   1.000
_cell.length_c   1.000
_cell.angle_alpha   90.00
_cell.angle_beta   90.00
_cell.angle_gamma   90.00
#
_symmetry.space_group_name_H-M   'P 1'
#
loop_
_entity.id
_entity.type
_entity.pdbx_description
1 polymer ?
#
loop_
_entity_poly.entity_id
_entity_poly.type
_entity_poly.pdbx_seq_one_letter_code
_entity_poly.pdbx_strand_id
1 'polypeptide(L)'
;MNKLEIKIGNQVVELKFNFGVLRLLSEKWGIQSVTDLFIKIGSLGDGEVTMNKLSMFGDIVWAAAKKGGEEIDPDDVVGVLLEQPEKMQEIMFEFMKSMPQPTEEQKKTAAQTKAKK
;
A
#
# COMPACT_ATOMS: atom_id res chain seq x y z
N MET A 1 -13.85 3.52 10.56
CA MET A 1 -12.57 3.21 9.91
C MET A 1 -11.73 2.47 10.92
N ASN A 2 -11.22 1.30 10.58
CA ASN A 2 -10.32 0.57 11.48
C ASN A 2 -9.01 1.34 11.52
N LYS A 3 -8.55 1.70 12.72
CA LYS A 3 -7.21 2.27 12.91
C LYS A 3 -6.22 1.12 12.76
N LEU A 4 -5.32 1.21 11.79
CA LEU A 4 -4.20 0.28 11.68
C LEU A 4 -3.00 0.90 12.38
N GLU A 5 -2.45 0.20 13.34
CA GLU A 5 -1.28 0.62 14.10
C GLU A 5 -0.15 -0.39 13.89
N ILE A 6 1.08 0.12 13.81
CA ILE A 6 2.30 -0.67 13.77
C ILE A 6 3.22 -0.23 14.90
N LYS A 7 3.84 -1.19 15.58
CA LYS A 7 4.82 -0.93 16.63
C LYS A 7 6.23 -1.01 16.04
N ILE A 8 6.95 0.09 16.05
CA ILE A 8 8.33 0.20 15.56
C ILE A 8 9.20 0.55 16.76
N GLY A 9 9.98 -0.43 17.24
CA GLY A 9 10.69 -0.31 18.51
C GLY A 9 9.74 -0.03 19.68
N ASN A 10 9.88 1.14 20.31
CA ASN A 10 9.02 1.59 21.41
C ASN A 10 7.91 2.57 20.99
N GLN A 11 7.80 2.89 19.70
CA GLN A 11 6.79 3.81 19.16
C GLN A 11 5.62 3.03 18.57
N VAL A 12 4.40 3.47 18.85
CA VAL A 12 3.18 2.99 18.19
C VAL A 12 2.77 4.05 17.18
N VAL A 13 2.66 3.64 15.92
CA VAL A 13 2.45 4.55 14.78
C VAL A 13 1.09 4.26 14.17
N GLU A 14 0.22 5.28 14.16
CA GLU A 14 -1.09 5.22 13.49
C GLU A 14 -0.92 5.40 11.97
N LEU A 15 -1.32 4.41 11.18
CA LEU A 15 -1.23 4.44 9.73
C LEU A 15 -2.49 5.04 9.12
N LYS A 16 -2.34 6.12 8.35
CA LYS A 16 -3.45 6.78 7.65
C LYS A 16 -3.37 6.53 6.16
N PHE A 17 -4.21 5.63 5.66
CA PHE A 17 -4.35 5.36 4.23
C PHE A 17 -5.36 6.31 3.58
N ASN A 18 -4.89 7.11 2.63
CA ASN A 18 -5.71 7.98 1.79
C ASN A 18 -5.03 8.22 0.44
N PHE A 19 -5.69 8.94 -0.47
CA PHE A 19 -5.13 9.27 -1.79
C PHE A 19 -3.75 9.94 -1.72
N GLY A 20 -3.49 10.69 -0.65
CA GLY A 20 -2.20 11.33 -0.45
C GLY A 20 -1.04 10.35 -0.23
N VAL A 21 -1.30 9.10 0.21
CA VAL A 21 -0.29 8.03 0.28
C VAL A 21 0.18 7.67 -1.12
N LEU A 22 -0.75 7.50 -2.08
CA LEU A 22 -0.41 7.22 -3.48
C LEU A 22 0.49 8.30 -4.08
N ARG A 23 0.21 9.57 -3.77
CA ARG A 23 1.05 10.70 -4.19
C ARG A 23 2.45 10.65 -3.59
N LEU A 24 2.58 10.36 -2.30
CA LEU A 24 3.89 10.25 -1.66
C LEU A 24 4.71 9.09 -2.25
N LEU A 25 4.05 7.97 -2.55
CA LEU A 25 4.68 6.82 -3.20
C LEU A 25 5.11 7.14 -4.63
N SER A 26 4.28 7.85 -5.40
CA SER A 26 4.61 8.26 -6.76
C SER A 26 5.82 9.20 -6.78
N GLU A 27 5.87 10.16 -5.86
CA GLU A 27 7.01 11.07 -5.68
C GLU A 27 8.28 10.30 -5.27
N LYS A 28 8.18 9.39 -4.28
CA LYS A 28 9.32 8.59 -3.79
C LYS A 28 9.87 7.62 -4.83
N TRP A 29 9.01 7.02 -5.66
CA TRP A 29 9.42 6.07 -6.69
C TRP A 29 9.72 6.72 -8.05
N GLY A 30 9.56 8.05 -8.17
CA GLY A 30 9.77 8.76 -9.43
C GLY A 30 8.77 8.36 -10.54
N ILE A 31 7.56 7.96 -10.17
CA ILE A 31 6.52 7.52 -11.10
C ILE A 31 5.54 8.67 -11.36
N GLN A 32 5.40 9.08 -12.62
CA GLN A 32 4.48 10.16 -13.00
C GLN A 32 3.12 9.65 -13.47
N SER A 33 3.06 8.40 -13.93
CA SER A 33 1.85 7.77 -14.45
C SER A 33 1.08 7.06 -13.34
N VAL A 34 -0.21 7.39 -13.20
CA VAL A 34 -1.12 6.70 -12.28
C VAL A 34 -1.22 5.20 -12.63
N THR A 35 -1.20 4.87 -13.93
CA THR A 35 -1.23 3.47 -14.39
C THR A 35 0.01 2.70 -13.93
N ASP A 36 1.20 3.28 -14.10
CA ASP A 36 2.46 2.62 -13.72
C ASP A 36 2.57 2.46 -12.21
N LEU A 37 2.03 3.43 -11.45
CA LEU A 37 1.93 3.34 -9.99
C LEU A 37 1.06 2.13 -9.58
N PHE A 38 -0.10 1.96 -10.20
CA PHE A 38 -0.98 0.82 -9.92
C PHE A 38 -0.39 -0.52 -10.37
N ILE A 39 0.35 -0.55 -11.49
CA ILE A 39 1.08 -1.75 -11.93
C ILE A 39 2.11 -2.14 -10.87
N LYS A 40 2.91 -1.18 -10.39
CA LYS A 40 3.91 -1.41 -9.34
C LYS A 40 3.25 -1.90 -8.05
N ILE A 41 2.18 -1.26 -7.59
CA ILE A 41 1.44 -1.72 -6.41
C ILE A 41 0.87 -3.13 -6.60
N GLY A 42 0.35 -3.43 -7.79
CA GLY A 42 -0.23 -4.72 -8.14
C GLY A 42 0.78 -5.88 -8.08
N SER A 43 2.08 -5.61 -8.27
CA SER A 43 3.11 -6.65 -8.16
C SER A 43 3.35 -7.15 -6.73
N LEU A 44 2.73 -6.53 -5.72
CA LEU A 44 2.79 -7.02 -4.33
C LEU A 44 1.89 -8.25 -4.08
N GLY A 45 0.95 -8.56 -4.99
CA GLY A 45 -0.09 -9.58 -4.77
C GLY A 45 0.24 -10.99 -5.29
N ASP A 46 1.42 -11.24 -5.84
CA ASP A 46 1.80 -12.52 -6.47
C ASP A 46 2.24 -13.62 -5.48
N GLY A 47 2.23 -13.34 -4.17
CA GLY A 47 2.46 -14.31 -3.09
C GLY A 47 3.91 -14.58 -2.72
N GLU A 48 4.88 -14.16 -3.53
CA GLU A 48 6.30 -14.29 -3.19
C GLU A 48 6.77 -13.06 -2.42
N VAL A 49 7.42 -13.23 -1.26
CA VAL A 49 7.99 -12.12 -0.49
C VAL A 49 9.47 -11.95 -0.85
N THR A 50 9.78 -10.95 -1.66
CA THR A 50 11.15 -10.59 -2.03
C THR A 50 11.62 -9.36 -1.26
N MET A 51 12.94 -9.13 -1.17
CA MET A 51 13.48 -7.92 -0.53
C MET A 51 12.93 -6.64 -1.15
N ASN A 52 12.75 -6.61 -2.47
CA ASN A 52 12.14 -5.46 -3.15
C ASN A 52 10.69 -5.21 -2.69
N LYS A 53 9.91 -6.28 -2.46
CA LYS A 53 8.53 -6.16 -1.96
C LYS A 53 8.50 -5.72 -0.51
N LEU A 54 9.43 -6.22 0.33
CA LEU A 54 9.59 -5.74 1.70
C LEU A 54 9.91 -4.24 1.74
N SER A 55 10.85 -3.78 0.91
CA SER A 55 11.13 -2.34 0.79
C SER A 55 9.90 -1.56 0.33
N MET A 56 9.12 -2.09 -0.62
CA MET A 56 7.87 -1.46 -1.03
C MET A 56 6.82 -1.41 0.09
N PHE A 57 6.72 -2.43 0.94
CA PHE A 57 5.88 -2.37 2.13
C PHE A 57 6.38 -1.32 3.13
N GLY A 58 7.70 -1.25 3.35
CA GLY A 58 8.32 -0.19 4.15
C GLY A 58 7.94 1.20 3.64
N ASP A 59 7.99 1.40 2.34
CA ASP A 59 7.61 2.65 1.68
C ASP A 59 6.11 2.98 1.86
N ILE A 60 5.23 1.97 1.78
CA ILE A 60 3.78 2.13 1.99
C ILE A 60 3.50 2.58 3.43
N VAL A 61 4.12 1.91 4.40
CA VAL A 61 3.97 2.23 5.83
C VAL A 61 4.53 3.63 6.12
N TRP A 62 5.71 3.95 5.59
CA TRP A 62 6.30 5.30 5.68
C TRP A 62 5.36 6.37 5.12
N ALA A 63 4.78 6.14 3.94
CA ALA A 63 3.87 7.10 3.33
C ALA A 63 2.58 7.27 4.15
N ALA A 64 2.05 6.18 4.73
CA ALA A 64 0.87 6.22 5.60
C ALA A 64 1.16 6.91 6.95
N ALA A 65 2.31 6.63 7.57
CA ALA A 65 2.78 7.27 8.79
C ALA A 65 3.03 8.77 8.59
N LYS A 66 3.69 9.14 7.47
CA LYS A 66 3.92 10.54 7.09
C LYS A 66 2.62 11.32 6.87
N LYS A 67 1.56 10.67 6.39
CA LYS A 67 0.20 11.27 6.36
C LYS A 67 -0.46 11.35 7.73
N GLY A 68 -0.07 10.48 8.66
CA GLY A 68 -0.38 10.56 10.08
C GLY A 68 0.27 11.76 10.80
N GLY A 69 1.37 12.28 10.27
CA GLY A 69 2.24 13.25 10.93
C GLY A 69 3.41 12.59 11.68
N GLU A 70 3.60 11.29 11.50
CA GLU A 70 4.65 10.50 12.11
C GLU A 70 5.86 10.40 11.17
N GLU A 71 7.06 10.44 11.72
CA GLU A 71 8.31 10.28 10.99
C GLU A 71 8.98 8.98 11.42
N ILE A 72 9.19 8.09 10.45
CA ILE A 72 9.75 6.75 10.65
C ILE A 72 10.73 6.43 9.53
N ASP A 73 11.66 5.52 9.79
CA ASP A 73 12.53 4.94 8.76
C ASP A 73 11.83 3.74 8.09
N PRO A 74 11.68 3.71 6.75
CA PRO A 74 11.21 2.52 6.04
C PRO A 74 12.00 1.24 6.35
N ASP A 75 13.30 1.33 6.65
CA ASP A 75 14.13 0.15 6.91
C ASP A 75 13.80 -0.46 8.29
N ASP A 76 13.48 0.37 9.29
CA ASP A 76 13.00 -0.10 10.60
C ASP A 76 11.67 -0.84 10.47
N VAL A 77 10.80 -0.41 9.55
CA VAL A 77 9.55 -1.09 9.24
C VAL A 77 9.81 -2.48 8.66
N VAL A 78 10.79 -2.63 7.77
CA VAL A 78 11.11 -3.94 7.17
C VAL A 78 11.48 -4.95 8.25
N GLY A 79 12.24 -4.54 9.27
CA GLY A 79 12.55 -5.38 10.43
C GLY A 79 11.28 -5.88 11.13
N VAL A 80 10.33 -4.98 11.40
CA VAL A 80 9.05 -5.33 12.03
C VAL A 80 8.22 -6.28 11.17
N LEU A 81 8.18 -6.06 9.85
CA LEU A 81 7.40 -6.90 8.93
C LEU A 81 8.00 -8.30 8.74
N LEU A 82 9.32 -8.45 8.92
CA LEU A 82 9.96 -9.77 8.95
C LEU A 82 9.61 -10.55 10.23
N GLU A 83 9.45 -9.85 11.36
CA GLU A 83 9.01 -10.45 12.62
C GLU A 83 7.50 -10.73 12.67
N GLN A 84 6.69 -9.94 11.94
CA GLN A 84 5.23 -10.00 11.92
C GLN A 84 4.69 -10.00 10.46
N PRO A 85 4.90 -11.07 9.69
CA PRO A 85 4.52 -11.12 8.29
C PRO A 85 3.00 -11.00 8.05
N GLU A 86 2.18 -11.36 9.04
CA GLU A 86 0.72 -11.17 9.01
C GLU A 86 0.32 -9.69 8.87
N LYS A 87 1.15 -8.76 9.37
CA LYS A 87 0.91 -7.33 9.24
C LYS A 87 0.97 -6.86 7.80
N MET A 88 1.75 -7.51 6.94
CA MET A 88 1.79 -7.18 5.51
C MET A 88 0.42 -7.36 4.85
N GLN A 89 -0.33 -8.40 5.24
CA GLN A 89 -1.67 -8.63 4.71
C GLN A 89 -2.66 -7.57 5.21
N GLU A 90 -2.61 -7.22 6.50
CA GLU A 90 -3.43 -6.15 7.08
C GLU A 90 -3.17 -4.79 6.40
N ILE A 91 -1.89 -4.45 6.24
CA ILE A 91 -1.44 -3.22 5.56
C ILE A 91 -1.94 -3.19 4.12
N MET A 92 -1.74 -4.27 3.37
CA MET A 92 -2.16 -4.33 1.98
C MET A 92 -3.68 -4.19 1.85
N PHE A 93 -4.43 -4.84 2.74
CA PHE A 93 -5.88 -4.79 2.73
C PHE A 93 -6.42 -3.38 3.01
N GLU A 94 -5.92 -2.70 4.05
CA GLU A 94 -6.33 -1.33 4.36
C GLU A 94 -5.85 -0.34 3.29
N PHE A 95 -4.66 -0.57 2.71
CA PHE A 95 -4.17 0.23 1.59
C PHE A 95 -5.07 0.08 0.36
N MET A 96 -5.46 -1.14 -0.03
CA MET A 96 -6.38 -1.38 -1.15
C MET A 96 -7.77 -0.79 -0.91
N LYS A 97 -8.28 -0.81 0.32
CA LYS A 97 -9.55 -0.14 0.67
C LYS A 97 -9.48 1.38 0.50
N SER A 98 -8.30 1.97 0.71
CA SER A 98 -8.12 3.42 0.56
C SER A 98 -8.06 3.88 -0.90
N MET A 99 -7.88 2.95 -1.84
CA MET A 99 -7.86 3.25 -3.26
C MET A 99 -9.27 3.46 -3.80
N PRO A 100 -9.44 4.28 -4.86
CA PRO A 100 -10.71 4.39 -5.56
C PRO A 100 -11.13 3.01 -6.08
N GLN A 101 -12.23 2.47 -5.55
CA GLN A 101 -12.79 1.24 -6.07
C GLN A 101 -13.70 1.56 -7.27
N PRO A 102 -13.62 0.80 -8.37
CA PRO A 102 -14.56 0.95 -9.46
C PRO A 102 -15.97 0.72 -8.94
N THR A 103 -16.87 1.65 -9.26
CA THR A 103 -18.30 1.54 -8.90
C THR A 103 -18.89 0.27 -9.52
N GLU A 104 -19.96 -0.27 -8.95
CA GLU A 104 -20.60 -1.50 -9.49
C GLU A 104 -20.98 -1.36 -10.97
N GLU A 105 -21.30 -0.15 -11.41
CA GLU A 105 -21.55 0.19 -12.80
C GLU A 105 -20.33 -0.04 -13.71
N GLN A 106 -19.14 0.39 -13.27
CA GLN A 106 -17.88 0.20 -14.00
C GLN A 106 -17.44 -1.27 -14.05
N LYS A 107 -17.76 -2.07 -13.03
CA LYS A 107 -17.50 -3.52 -13.01
C LYS A 107 -18.35 -4.28 -14.06
N LYS A 108 -19.60 -3.88 -14.27
CA LYS A 108 -20.49 -4.51 -15.26
C LYS A 108 -20.05 -4.24 -16.71
N THR A 109 -19.58 -3.03 -17.02
CA THR A 109 -19.15 -2.67 -18.38
C THR A 109 -17.87 -3.42 -18.80
N ALA A 110 -16.90 -3.54 -17.89
CA ALA A 110 -15.64 -4.25 -18.16
C ALA A 110 -15.82 -5.76 -18.41
N ALA A 111 -16.79 -6.39 -17.71
CA ALA A 111 -17.15 -7.79 -17.94
C ALA A 111 -17.80 -8.01 -19.32
N GLN A 112 -18.63 -7.07 -19.77
CA GLN A 112 -19.28 -7.15 -21.09
C GLN A 112 -18.34 -6.90 -22.26
N THR A 113 -17.26 -6.12 -22.08
CA THR A 113 -16.27 -5.88 -23.16
C THR A 113 -15.35 -7.08 -23.37
N LYS A 114 -15.07 -7.88 -22.32
CA LYS A 114 -14.29 -9.12 -22.44
C LYS A 114 -15.06 -10.29 -23.07
N ALA A 115 -16.39 -10.27 -23.04
CA ALA A 115 -17.22 -11.30 -23.66
C ALA A 115 -17.46 -11.08 -25.18
N LYS A 116 -16.98 -9.96 -25.74
CA LYS A 116 -17.13 -9.60 -27.17
C LYS A 116 -15.83 -9.64 -27.98
N LYS A 117 -14.75 -10.18 -27.39
CA LYS A 117 -13.47 -10.44 -28.07
C LYS A 117 -13.22 -11.94 -28.09
#